data_AF-A0A7C7E2P2-F1
#
_entry.id   AF-A0A7C7E2P2-F1
#
_cell.length_a   1.000
_cell.length_b   1.000
_cell.length_c   1.000
_cell.angle_alpha   90.00
_cell.angle_beta   90.00
_cell.angle_gamma   90.00
#
_symmetry.space_group_name_H-M   'P 1'
#
loop_
_entity.id
_entity.type
_entity.pdbx_description
1 polymer ?
#
loop_
_entity_poly.entity_id
_entity_poly.type
_entity_poly.pdbx_seq_one_letter_code
_entity_poly.pdbx_strand_id
1 'polypeptide(L)'
;MIEESPQRKTKIFLGKIGQTIKSGAETLVQETRELGMLSKLRLDVLALENEKSRKLEEIGKLVYDMYQKGQDLPEDLQYLFEAINEIEASIRAKNLEIEKLRSQNQEAGGSNLNDLL
;
A
#
# COMPACT_ATOMS: atom_id res chain seq x y z
N MET A 1 31.45 2.21 48.59
CA MET A 1 31.33 1.78 47.17
C MET A 1 30.76 0.38 47.17
N ILE A 2 29.55 0.18 46.65
CA ILE A 2 28.93 -1.15 46.60
C ILE A 2 29.48 -1.85 45.35
N GLU A 3 30.31 -2.87 45.54
CA GLU A 3 30.80 -3.73 44.46
C GLU A 3 29.62 -4.50 43.85
N GLU A 4 29.26 -4.16 42.62
CA GLU A 4 28.26 -4.94 41.87
C GLU A 4 28.83 -6.32 41.51
N SER A 5 28.27 -7.36 42.14
CA SER A 5 28.60 -8.77 41.92
C SER A 5 28.48 -9.17 40.42
N PRO A 6 29.49 -9.86 39.84
CA PRO A 6 29.59 -10.17 38.40
C PRO A 6 28.41 -10.95 37.83
N GLN A 7 27.71 -11.74 38.66
CA GLN A 7 26.55 -12.54 38.26
C GLN A 7 25.33 -11.70 37.83
N ARG A 8 25.15 -10.48 38.40
CA ARG A 8 24.07 -9.56 37.99
C ARG A 8 24.34 -8.97 36.60
N LYS A 9 25.59 -8.62 36.30
CA LYS A 9 25.99 -8.04 35.02
C LYS A 9 25.78 -9.01 33.87
N THR A 10 26.13 -10.30 34.05
CA THR A 10 25.91 -11.35 33.05
C THR A 10 24.42 -11.57 32.75
N LYS A 11 23.56 -11.58 33.77
CA LYS A 11 22.11 -11.74 33.60
C LYS A 11 21.47 -10.55 32.87
N ILE A 12 21.94 -9.32 33.17
CA ILE A 12 21.51 -8.11 32.47
C ILE A 12 21.95 -8.14 31.00
N PHE A 13 23.17 -8.62 30.71
CA PHE A 13 23.70 -8.67 29.35
C PHE A 13 22.95 -9.70 28.47
N LEU A 14 22.70 -10.91 28.98
CA LEU A 14 21.89 -11.91 28.28
C LEU A 14 20.43 -11.48 28.09
N GLY A 15 19.86 -10.79 29.10
CA GLY A 15 18.52 -10.20 28.99
C GLY A 15 18.42 -9.17 27.87
N LYS A 16 19.43 -8.29 27.75
CA LYS A 16 19.51 -7.30 26.67
C LYS A 16 19.63 -7.95 25.30
N ILE A 17 20.49 -8.98 25.14
CA ILE A 17 20.63 -9.71 23.86
C ILE A 17 19.31 -10.37 23.45
N GLY A 18 18.63 -11.03 24.39
CA GLY A 18 17.33 -11.65 24.12
C GLY A 18 16.26 -10.64 23.70
N GLN A 19 16.24 -9.47 24.35
CA GLN A 19 15.34 -8.37 23.97
C GLN A 19 15.67 -7.80 22.59
N THR A 20 16.95 -7.62 22.25
CA THR A 20 17.37 -7.14 20.93
C THR A 20 17.00 -8.12 19.81
N ILE A 21 17.20 -9.42 20.01
CA ILE A 21 16.82 -10.46 19.04
C ILE A 21 15.30 -10.49 18.84
N LYS A 22 14.55 -10.44 19.95
CA LYS A 22 13.09 -10.43 19.89
C LYS A 22 12.56 -9.18 19.17
N SER A 23 13.09 -8.01 19.51
CA SER A 23 12.74 -6.74 18.86
C SER A 23 13.06 -6.76 17.36
N GLY A 24 14.26 -7.23 16.97
CA GLY A 24 14.62 -7.33 15.55
C GLY A 24 13.74 -8.30 14.76
N ALA A 25 13.35 -9.43 15.36
CA ALA A 25 12.40 -10.35 14.74
C ALA A 25 11.00 -9.74 14.58
N GLU A 26 10.52 -8.98 15.57
CA GLU A 26 9.24 -8.27 15.51
C GLU A 26 9.26 -7.18 14.43
N THR A 27 10.33 -6.38 14.33
CA THR A 27 10.50 -5.37 13.27
C THR A 27 10.51 -5.99 11.88
N LEU A 28 11.27 -7.07 11.66
CA LEU A 28 11.34 -7.75 10.35
C LEU A 28 9.99 -8.32 9.91
N VAL A 29 9.22 -8.91 10.83
CA VAL A 29 7.87 -9.42 10.54
C VAL A 29 6.92 -8.28 10.18
N GLN A 30 7.03 -7.15 10.88
CA GLN A 30 6.21 -5.96 10.62
C GLN A 30 6.53 -5.36 9.25
N GLU A 31 7.80 -5.11 8.92
CA GLU A 31 8.23 -4.60 7.61
C GLU A 31 7.78 -5.53 6.46
N THR A 32 7.90 -6.84 6.64
CA THR A 32 7.48 -7.81 5.62
C THR A 32 5.97 -7.77 5.38
N ARG A 33 5.17 -7.61 6.44
CA ARG A 33 3.70 -7.47 6.31
C ARG A 33 3.31 -6.18 5.60
N GLU A 34 3.95 -5.07 5.96
CA GLU A 34 3.69 -3.76 5.35
C GLU A 34 4.08 -3.73 3.87
N LEU A 35 5.23 -4.31 3.49
CA LEU A 35 5.63 -4.48 2.09
C LEU A 35 4.64 -5.35 1.32
N GLY A 36 4.12 -6.40 1.94
CA GLY A 36 3.08 -7.26 1.38
C GLY A 36 1.77 -6.49 1.11
N MET A 37 1.33 -5.68 2.07
CA MET A 37 0.13 -4.83 1.93
C MET A 37 0.30 -3.79 0.82
N LEU A 38 1.44 -3.10 0.77
CA LEU A 38 1.74 -2.12 -0.28
C LEU A 38 1.78 -2.77 -1.66
N SER A 39 2.40 -3.95 -1.78
CA SER A 39 2.47 -4.70 -3.04
C SER A 39 1.08 -5.13 -3.51
N LYS A 40 0.23 -5.59 -2.59
CA LYS A 40 -1.17 -5.93 -2.90
C LYS A 40 -1.95 -4.70 -3.39
N LEU A 41 -1.86 -3.57 -2.70
CA LEU A 41 -2.55 -2.34 -3.10
C LEU A 41 -2.12 -1.86 -4.50
N ARG A 42 -0.82 -1.96 -4.83
CA ARG A 42 -0.32 -1.62 -6.17
C ARG A 42 -0.88 -2.55 -7.26
N LEU A 43 -0.96 -3.86 -6.98
CA LEU A 43 -1.56 -4.81 -7.91
C LEU A 43 -3.05 -4.54 -8.11
N ASP A 44 -3.77 -4.19 -7.05
CA ASP A 44 -5.19 -3.81 -7.13
C ASP A 44 -5.37 -2.56 -8.01
N VAL A 45 -4.52 -1.53 -7.84
CA VAL A 45 -4.55 -0.32 -8.67
C VAL A 45 -4.30 -0.67 -10.14
N LEU A 46 -3.29 -1.48 -10.45
CA LEU A 46 -3.00 -1.91 -11.82
C LEU A 46 -4.17 -2.69 -12.44
N ALA A 47 -4.82 -3.55 -11.65
CA ALA A 47 -6.00 -4.30 -12.11
C ALA A 47 -7.17 -3.35 -12.45
N LEU A 48 -7.43 -2.35 -11.60
CA LEU A 48 -8.47 -1.35 -11.83
C LEU A 48 -8.15 -0.43 -13.01
N GLU A 49 -6.89 -0.04 -13.21
CA GLU A 49 -6.46 0.73 -14.38
C GLU A 49 -6.70 -0.05 -15.68
N ASN A 50 -6.37 -1.33 -15.70
CA ASN A 50 -6.66 -2.21 -16.84
C ASN A 50 -8.16 -2.36 -17.07
N GLU A 51 -8.96 -2.46 -16.02
CA GLU A 51 -10.42 -2.50 -16.11
C GLU A 51 -11.00 -1.19 -16.69
N LYS A 52 -10.52 -0.04 -16.20
CA LYS A 52 -10.88 1.27 -16.76
C LYS A 52 -10.56 1.35 -18.25
N SER A 53 -9.37 0.92 -18.65
CA SER A 53 -8.95 0.90 -20.05
C SER A 53 -9.89 0.04 -20.91
N ARG A 54 -10.28 -1.15 -20.42
CA ARG A 54 -11.23 -2.02 -21.12
C ARG A 54 -12.60 -1.37 -21.27
N LYS A 55 -13.12 -0.71 -20.24
CA LYS A 55 -14.42 -0.02 -20.29
C LYS A 55 -14.41 1.14 -21.30
N LEU A 56 -13.32 1.92 -21.33
CA LEU A 56 -13.14 2.97 -22.34
C LEU A 56 -13.06 2.40 -23.77
N GLU A 57 -12.39 1.26 -23.95
CA GLU A 57 -12.33 0.58 -25.24
C GLU A 57 -13.71 0.05 -25.67
N GLU A 58 -14.48 -0.53 -24.76
CA GLU A 58 -15.86 -0.97 -25.00
C GLU A 58 -16.75 0.20 -25.43
N ILE A 59 -16.67 1.35 -24.74
CA ILE A 59 -17.38 2.59 -25.12
C ILE A 59 -16.98 3.01 -26.53
N GLY A 60 -15.68 3.08 -26.81
CA GLY A 60 -15.17 3.49 -28.12
C GLY A 60 -15.69 2.61 -29.25
N LYS A 61 -15.72 1.28 -29.03
CA LYS A 61 -16.29 0.31 -29.98
C LYS A 61 -17.78 0.54 -30.19
N LEU A 62 -18.56 0.68 -29.12
CA LEU A 62 -20.00 0.92 -29.21
C LEU A 62 -20.32 2.20 -29.99
N VAL A 63 -19.63 3.29 -29.67
CA VAL A 63 -19.80 4.57 -30.35
C VAL A 63 -19.43 4.47 -31.84
N TYR A 64 -18.31 3.82 -32.16
CA TYR A 64 -17.87 3.65 -33.54
C TYR A 64 -18.84 2.78 -34.36
N ASP A 65 -19.30 1.66 -33.81
CA ASP A 65 -20.25 0.76 -34.47
C ASP A 65 -21.58 1.48 -34.77
N MET A 66 -22.03 2.36 -33.88
CA MET A 66 -23.25 3.13 -34.07
C MET A 66 -23.10 4.22 -35.11
N TYR A 67 -21.96 4.92 -35.12
CA TYR A 67 -21.60 5.84 -36.20
C TYR A 67 -21.61 5.14 -37.56
N GLN A 68 -21.00 3.96 -37.67
CA GLN A 68 -21.00 3.16 -38.91
C GLN A 68 -22.40 2.77 -39.37
N LYS A 69 -23.33 2.56 -38.43
CA LYS A 69 -24.73 2.22 -38.70
C LYS A 69 -25.64 3.43 -38.93
N GLY A 70 -25.12 4.67 -38.82
CA GLY A 70 -25.91 5.89 -38.91
C GLY A 70 -26.93 6.05 -37.78
N GLN A 71 -26.68 5.42 -36.63
CA GLN A 71 -27.53 5.49 -35.44
C GLN A 71 -27.08 6.65 -34.53
N ASP A 72 -28.03 7.35 -33.93
CA ASP A 72 -27.74 8.33 -32.88
C ASP A 72 -27.13 7.65 -31.66
N LEU A 73 -26.21 8.33 -30.97
CA LEU A 73 -25.52 7.81 -29.77
C LEU A 73 -26.55 7.29 -28.75
N PRO A 74 -26.33 6.12 -28.13
CA PRO A 74 -27.31 5.51 -27.24
C PRO A 74 -27.30 6.22 -25.87
N GLU A 75 -28.48 6.41 -25.28
CA GLU A 75 -28.60 6.95 -23.91
C GLU A 75 -27.91 6.05 -22.86
N ASP A 76 -27.75 4.75 -23.16
CA ASP A 76 -27.14 3.75 -22.28
C ASP A 76 -25.64 3.94 -22.00
N LEU A 77 -24.98 4.89 -22.68
CA LEU A 77 -23.60 5.30 -22.37
C LEU A 77 -23.46 5.84 -20.94
N GLN A 78 -24.55 6.38 -20.39
CA GLN A 78 -24.61 6.90 -19.03
C GLN A 78 -24.13 5.86 -18.00
N TYR A 79 -24.57 4.60 -18.12
CA TYR A 79 -24.17 3.51 -17.21
C TYR A 79 -22.67 3.22 -17.29
N LEU A 80 -22.08 3.28 -18.49
CA LEU A 80 -20.66 3.04 -18.67
C LEU A 80 -19.79 4.17 -18.09
N PHE A 81 -20.26 5.42 -18.18
CA PHE A 81 -19.59 6.56 -17.54
C PHE A 81 -19.68 6.49 -16.02
N GLU A 82 -20.82 6.09 -15.47
CA GLU A 82 -20.99 5.87 -14.03
C GLU A 82 -20.03 4.78 -13.52
N ALA A 83 -19.94 3.65 -14.21
CA ALA A 83 -18.99 2.58 -13.88
C ALA A 83 -17.52 3.07 -13.91
N ILE A 84 -17.14 3.89 -14.90
CA ILE A 84 -15.80 4.49 -14.96
C ILE A 84 -15.56 5.42 -13.76
N ASN A 85 -16.53 6.27 -13.42
CA ASN A 85 -16.41 7.17 -12.28
C ASN A 85 -16.22 6.43 -10.95
N GLU A 86 -16.91 5.30 -10.77
CA GLU A 86 -16.73 4.42 -9.61
C GLU A 86 -15.33 3.79 -9.57
N ILE A 87 -14.85 3.27 -10.71
CA ILE A 87 -13.49 2.73 -10.82
C ILE A 87 -12.46 3.81 -10.47
N GLU A 88 -12.63 5.03 -10.98
CA GLU A 88 -11.71 6.14 -10.69
C GLU A 88 -11.75 6.57 -9.22
N ALA A 89 -12.94 6.55 -8.58
CA ALA A 89 -13.06 6.80 -7.15
C ALA A 89 -12.30 5.75 -6.34
N SER A 90 -12.40 4.48 -6.74
CA SER A 90 -11.68 3.36 -6.11
C SER A 90 -10.15 3.49 -6.28
N ILE A 91 -9.67 3.84 -7.47
CA ILE A 91 -8.25 4.12 -7.73
C ILE A 91 -7.75 5.26 -6.83
N ARG A 92 -8.50 6.36 -6.73
CA ARG A 92 -8.15 7.50 -5.86
C ARG A 92 -8.06 7.08 -4.40
N ALA A 93 -9.02 6.30 -3.90
CA ALA A 93 -9.04 5.82 -2.53
C ALA A 93 -7.83 4.91 -2.22
N LYS A 94 -7.52 3.95 -3.11
CA LYS A 94 -6.35 3.06 -2.94
C LYS A 94 -5.02 3.80 -3.04
N ASN A 95 -4.90 4.80 -3.91
CA ASN A 95 -3.71 5.63 -3.99
C ASN A 95 -3.51 6.48 -2.72
N LEU A 96 -4.59 7.00 -2.13
CA LEU A 96 -4.52 7.69 -0.84
C LEU A 96 -4.05 6.75 0.28
N GLU A 97 -4.49 5.50 0.28
CA GLU A 97 -4.04 4.47 1.22
C GLU A 97 -2.55 4.13 1.05
N ILE A 98 -2.08 4.01 -0.20
CA ILE A 98 -0.66 3.84 -0.52
C ILE A 98 0.18 4.99 0.03
N GLU A 99 -0.26 6.24 -0.17
CA GLU A 99 0.46 7.40 0.34
C GLU A 99 0.47 7.46 1.87
N LYS A 100 -0.64 7.13 2.53
CA LYS A 100 -0.68 7.03 4.01
C LYS A 100 0.30 6.00 4.54
N LEU A 101 0.36 4.81 3.94
CA LEU A 101 1.31 3.76 4.32
C LEU A 101 2.77 4.20 4.10
N ARG A 102 3.05 4.98 3.05
CA ARG A 102 4.40 5.54 2.83
C ARG A 102 4.78 6.59 3.89
N SER A 103 3.87 7.51 4.22
CA SER A 103 4.13 8.54 5.23
C SER A 103 4.35 7.94 6.63
N GLN A 104 3.55 6.94 7.01
CA GLN A 104 3.73 6.21 8.29
C GLN A 104 5.10 5.54 8.39
N ASN A 105 5.62 5.01 7.27
CA ASN A 105 6.93 4.36 7.25
C ASN A 105 8.12 5.35 7.25
N GLN A 106 7.92 6.57 6.73
CA GLN A 106 8.94 7.62 6.81
C GLN A 106 9.07 8.21 8.22
N GLU A 107 7.97 8.33 8.96
CA GLU A 107 7.96 8.82 10.35
C GLU A 107 8.57 7.81 11.34
N ALA A 108 8.37 6.50 11.10
CA ALA A 108 8.93 5.44 11.96
C ALA A 108 10.44 5.20 11.76
N GLY A 109 11.01 5.52 10.60
CA GLY A 109 12.43 5.32 10.28
C GLY A 109 13.36 6.49 10.64
N GLY A 110 12.83 7.64 11.05
CA GLY A 110 13.60 8.89 11.25
C GLY A 110 14.14 9.12 12.67
N SER A 111 13.85 8.26 13.64
CA SER A 111 14.12 8.55 15.06
C SER A 111 14.86 7.41 15.77
N ASN A 112 16.04 6.99 15.29
CA ASN A 112 16.97 6.18 16.11
C ASN A 112 18.38 5.93 15.52
N LEU A 113 19.04 6.95 14.96
CA LEU A 113 20.47 6.82 14.60
C LEU A 113 21.38 7.93 15.14
N ASN A 114 20.83 9.02 15.69
CA ASN A 114 21.62 10.10 16.28
C ASN A 114 21.71 10.06 17.82
N ASP A 115 21.04 9.12 18.49
CA ASP A 115 21.07 9.01 19.97
C ASP A 115 22.11 7.98 20.48
N LEU A 116 23.02 7.51 19.61
CA LEU A 116 23.98 6.44 19.91
C LEU A 116 25.45 6.79 19.57
N LEU A 117 25.76 8.06 19.34
CA LEU A 117 27.13 8.61 19.27
C LEU A 117 27.27 9.77 20.25
#